data_AF-A0A849M951-F1
#
_entry.id   AF-A0A849M951-F1
#
_cell.length_a   1.000
_cell.length_b   1.000
_cell.length_c   1.000
_cell.angle_alpha   90.00
_cell.angle_beta   90.00
_cell.angle_gamma   90.00
#
_symmetry.space_group_name_H-M   'P 1'
#
loop_
_entity.id
_entity.type
_entity.pdbx_description
1 polymer ?
#
loop_
_entity_poly.entity_id
_entity_poly.type
_entity_poly.pdbx_seq_one_letter_code
_entity_poly.pdbx_strand_id
1 'polypeptide(L)' 'MKISASSFKSKCLELLDYVNESSEEIVITKQGKPVAKLVPCNSSIEKQLFGFMKGSVQVNADIVKPIAENWDSDF' A
#
# COMPACT_ATOMS: atom_id res chain seq x y z
N MET A 1 -4.08 -3.20 -16.81
CA MET A 1 -4.61 -3.68 -18.13
C MET A 1 -5.98 -4.37 -17.99
N LYS A 2 -6.82 -4.47 -19.04
CA LYS A 2 -8.09 -5.24 -19.03
C LYS A 2 -8.06 -6.36 -20.09
N ILE A 3 -8.46 -7.58 -19.73
CA ILE A 3 -8.53 -8.74 -20.65
C ILE A 3 -9.85 -9.48 -20.52
N SER A 4 -10.23 -10.25 -21.55
CA SER A 4 -11.40 -11.13 -21.48
C SER A 4 -11.07 -12.44 -20.76
N ALA A 5 -12.07 -13.09 -20.17
CA ALA A 5 -11.95 -14.39 -19.54
C ALA A 5 -11.44 -15.47 -20.51
N SER A 6 -11.79 -15.36 -21.80
CA SER A 6 -11.28 -16.25 -22.84
C SER A 6 -9.77 -16.06 -23.06
N SER A 7 -9.31 -14.80 -23.13
CA SER A 7 -7.88 -14.50 -23.26
C SER A 7 -7.09 -14.92 -22.03
N PHE A 8 -7.66 -14.74 -20.84
CA PHE A 8 -7.06 -15.21 -19.60
C PHE A 8 -6.92 -16.74 -19.58
N LYS A 9 -7.94 -17.48 -20.02
CA LYS A 9 -7.88 -18.95 -20.08
C LYS A 9 -6.78 -19.46 -21.01
N SER A 10 -6.55 -18.78 -22.14
CA SER A 10 -5.51 -19.17 -23.11
C SER A 10 -4.09 -18.82 -22.67
N LYS A 11 -3.91 -17.76 -21.87
CA LYS A 11 -2.59 -17.21 -21.49
C LYS A 11 -2.36 -17.14 -19.98
N CYS A 12 -3.02 -18.01 -19.22
CA CYS A 12 -3.10 -17.89 -17.77
C CYS A 12 -1.70 -17.82 -17.11
N LEU A 13 -0.81 -18.74 -17.46
CA LEU A 13 0.54 -18.82 -16.87
C LEU A 13 1.39 -17.60 -17.25
N GLU A 14 1.46 -17.25 -18.53
CA GLU A 14 2.19 -16.06 -19.03
C GLU A 14 1.74 -14.78 -18.32
N LEU A 15 0.42 -14.64 -18.07
CA LEU A 15 -0.13 -13.46 -17.40
C LEU A 15 0.18 -13.45 -15.90
N LEU A 16 0.28 -14.60 -15.25
CA LEU A 16 0.69 -14.69 -13.84
C LEU A 16 2.15 -14.27 -13.69
N ASP A 17 3.03 -14.78 -14.56
CA ASP A 17 4.45 -14.42 -14.57
C ASP A 17 4.63 -12.93 -14.88
N TYR A 18 3.91 -12.43 -15.89
CA TYR A 18 3.93 -11.00 -16.24
C TYR A 18 3.50 -10.11 -15.08
N VAL A 19 2.42 -10.45 -14.36
CA VAL A 19 1.95 -9.66 -13.19
C VAL A 19 2.99 -9.68 -12.08
N ASN A 20 3.67 -10.82 -11.88
CA ASN A 20 4.71 -10.96 -10.86
C ASN A 20 5.97 -10.16 -11.21
N GLU A 21 6.38 -10.13 -12.47
CA GLU A 21 7.59 -9.40 -12.93
C GLU A 21 7.34 -7.89 -13.07
N SER A 22 6.22 -7.50 -13.70
CA SER A 22 5.90 -6.10 -13.99
C SER A 22 5.30 -5.35 -12.80
N SER A 23 4.79 -6.07 -11.80
CA SER A 23 3.93 -5.52 -10.74
C SER A 23 2.68 -4.79 -11.25
N GLU A 24 2.28 -5.00 -12.51
CA GLU A 24 1.09 -4.40 -13.09
C GLU A 24 -0.17 -5.21 -12.80
N GLU A 25 -1.26 -4.52 -12.46
CA GLU A 25 -2.55 -5.17 -12.22
C GLU A 25 -3.31 -5.45 -13.53
N ILE A 26 -3.89 -6.65 -13.62
CA ILE A 26 -4.71 -7.07 -14.75
C ILE A 26 -6.14 -7.36 -14.29
N VAL A 27 -7.11 -6.67 -14.90
CA VAL A 27 -8.54 -6.90 -14.65
C VAL A 27 -9.09 -7.87 -15.70
N ILE A 28 -9.65 -8.98 -15.23
CA ILE A 28 -10.30 -9.99 -16.06
C ILE A 28 -11.78 -9.65 -16.16
N THR A 29 -12.30 -9.64 -17.38
CA THR A 29 -13.69 -9.33 -17.70
C THR A 29 -14.40 -10.52 -18.34
N LYS A 30 -15.66 -10.75 -18.00
CA LYS A 30 -16.53 -11.74 -18.64
C LYS A 30 -17.75 -11.00 -19.19
N GLN A 31 -17.96 -11.08 -20.51
CA GLN A 31 -19.05 -10.36 -21.20
C GLN A 31 -19.03 -8.84 -20.90
N GLY A 32 -17.85 -8.23 -20.92
CA GLY A 32 -17.66 -6.79 -20.67
C GLY A 32 -17.74 -6.37 -19.20
N LYS A 33 -18.13 -7.26 -18.28
CA LYS A 33 -18.17 -6.97 -16.84
C LYS A 33 -16.88 -7.44 -16.15
N PRO A 34 -16.25 -6.62 -15.29
CA PRO A 34 -15.10 -7.06 -14.50
C PRO A 34 -15.53 -8.15 -13.51
N VAL A 35 -14.76 -9.24 -13.43
CA VAL A 35 -15.08 -10.40 -12.58
C VAL A 35 -13.94 -10.79 -11.65
N ALA A 36 -12.69 -10.51 -12.01
CA ALA A 36 -11.53 -10.83 -11.20
C ALA A 36 -10.38 -9.85 -11.52
N LYS A 37 -9.39 -9.78 -10.62
CA LYS A 37 -8.16 -9.01 -10.80
C LYS A 37 -6.97 -9.89 -10.42
N LEU A 38 -5.94 -9.88 -11.24
CA LEU A 38 -4.61 -10.39 -10.90
C LEU A 38 -3.80 -9.25 -10.33
N VAL A 39 -3.21 -9.49 -9.17
CA VAL A 39 -2.31 -8.58 -8.47
C VAL A 39 -1.02 -9.32 -8.12
N PRO A 40 0.13 -8.66 -8.12
CA PRO A 40 1.38 -9.29 -7.71
C PRO A 40 1.27 -9.77 -6.26
N CYS A 41 1.81 -10.96 -5.99
CA CYS A 41 1.95 -11.46 -4.63
C CYS A 41 3.10 -10.74 -3.93
N ASN A 42 2.84 -9.50 -3.48
CA ASN A 42 3.78 -8.77 -2.65
C ASN A 42 3.87 -9.46 -1.28
N SER A 43 4.97 -10.17 -1.03
CA SER A 43 5.29 -10.75 0.29
C SER A 43 5.73 -9.71 1.32
N SER A 44 5.65 -8.42 0.99
CA SER A 44 5.72 -7.39 2.00
C SER A 44 4.46 -7.51 2.84
N ILE A 45 4.57 -8.25 3.94
CA ILE A 45 3.91 -7.94 5.21
C ILE A 45 3.72 -6.44 5.18
N GLU A 46 2.48 -5.98 5.05
CA GLU A 46 2.18 -4.56 5.12
C GLU A 46 2.88 -4.10 6.40
N LYS A 47 4.02 -3.42 6.28
CA LYS A 47 4.60 -2.71 7.40
C LYS A 47 3.49 -1.72 7.70
N GLN A 48 2.69 -2.04 8.72
CA GLN A 48 1.58 -1.19 9.13
C GLN A 48 2.22 0.18 9.36
N LEU A 49 2.06 1.07 8.39
CA LEU A 49 2.72 2.37 8.40
C LEU A 49 2.32 3.10 9.68
N PHE A 50 1.05 2.90 10.06
CA PHE A 50 0.54 3.18 11.39
C PHE A 50 1.14 2.26 12.45
N GLY A 51 1.93 2.86 13.34
CA GLY A 51 2.48 2.16 14.48
C GLY A 51 3.79 1.42 14.21
N PHE A 52 4.39 1.55 13.02
CA PHE A 52 5.71 0.96 12.72
C PHE A 52 6.82 1.44 13.68
N MET A 53 6.68 2.65 14.23
CA MET A 53 7.58 3.23 15.24
C MET A 53 6.99 3.20 16.67
N LYS A 54 5.91 2.43 16.90
CA LYS A 54 5.30 2.37 18.24
C LYS A 54 6.31 1.77 19.22
N GLY A 55 6.65 2.54 20.26
CA GLY A 55 7.60 2.13 21.29
C GLY A 55 9.08 2.36 20.93
N SER A 56 9.40 2.92 19.76
CA SER A 56 10.79 3.27 19.42
C SER A 56 11.23 4.64 19.95
N VAL A 57 10.33 5.41 20.55
CA VAL A 57 10.60 6.75 21.08
C VAL A 57 10.63 6.69 22.60
N GLN A 58 11.72 7.18 23.19
CA GLN A 58 11.87 7.37 24.62
C GLN A 58 11.78 8.87 24.94
N VAL A 59 10.86 9.23 25.83
CA VAL A 59 10.75 10.59 26.35
C VAL A 59 11.80 10.77 27.44
N ASN A 60 12.84 11.57 27.16
CA ASN A 60 13.98 11.77 28.06
C ASN A 60 13.80 12.96 29.04
N ALA A 61 12.71 13.72 28.92
CA ALA A 61 12.45 14.91 29.73
C ALA A 61 10.93 15.15 29.89
N ASP A 62 10.54 16.01 30.83
CA ASP A 62 9.15 16.45 30.94
C ASP A 62 8.80 17.38 29.78
N ILE A 63 8.04 16.85 28.82
CA ILE A 63 7.61 17.55 27.60
C ILE A 63 6.36 18.40 27.80
N VAL A 64 5.68 18.27 28.95
CA VAL A 64 4.47 19.04 29.27
C VAL A 64 4.80 20.22 30.18
N LYS A 65 5.99 20.23 30.77
CA LYS A 65 6.45 21.32 31.63
C LYS A 65 6.36 22.66 30.89
N PRO A 66 5.79 23.70 31.53
CA PRO A 66 5.82 25.04 30.98
C PRO A 66 7.25 25.48 30.68
N ILE A 67 7.47 25.96 29.46
CA ILE A 67 8.70 26.67 29.13
C ILE A 67 8.67 28.03 29.82
N ALA A 68 9.76 28.42 30.46
CA ALA A 68 9.91 29.74 31.08
C ALA A 68 10.26 30.81 30.03
N GLU A 69 9.66 30.71 28.85
CA GLU A 69 9.83 31.66 27.77
C GLU A 69 8.72 32.70 27.86
N ASN A 70 9.11 33.97 27.91
CA ASN A 70 8.18 35.07 27.76
C ASN A 70 7.86 35.16 26.26
N TRP A 71 6.69 34.66 25.86
CA TRP A 71 6.20 34.85 24.51
C TRP A 71 5.70 36.29 24.40
N ASP A 72 6.58 37.21 24.01
CA ASP A 72 6.20 38.58 23.69
C ASP A 72 5.37 38.55 22.40
N SER A 73 4.05 38.60 22.57
CA SER A 73 3.11 38.82 21.47
C SER A 73 2.78 40.31 21.43
N ASP A 74 3.51 41.06 20.63
CA ASP A 74 3.19 42.45 20.32
C ASP A 74 1.86 42.49 19.53
N PHE A 75 0.77 42.84 20.23
CA PHE A 75 -0.51 43.22 19.63
C PHE A 75 -0.68 44.73 19.66
#